data_AF-A0A966ZGZ9-F1
#
_entry.id   AF-A0A966ZGZ9-F1
#
_cell.length_a   1.000
_cell.length_b   1.000
_cell.length_c   1.000
_cell.angle_alpha   90.00
_cell.angle_beta   90.00
_cell.angle_gamma   90.00
#
_symmetry.space_group_name_H-M   'P 1'
#
loop_
_entity.id
_entity.type
_entity.pdbx_description
1 polymer ?
#
loop_
_entity_poly.entity_id
_entity_poly.type
_entity_poly.pdbx_seq_one_letter_code
_entity_poly.pdbx_strand_id
1 'polypeptide(L)'
;MSQAKQQKLGKRETRDLDVEIGFLEGLVVKDPQYVEALQLLADDYTRRGRINDGLRVDHQLKSLRPGDPEVLFNLACSLCLAGELEPAIDELLRAIEAGYRDFDWMLKDPDLAAARKDPAFRKVRDQLKTLKDGI
;
A
#
# COMPACT_ATOMS: atom_id res chain seq x y z
N MET A 1 -0.45 4.91 7.21
CA MET A 1 0.90 5.31 7.65
C MET A 1 1.91 4.34 7.05
N SER A 2 2.32 4.52 5.79
CA SER A 2 3.49 3.80 5.25
C SER A 2 4.76 4.44 5.84
N GLN A 3 5.16 3.96 7.02
CA GLN A 3 6.49 4.20 7.56
C GLN A 3 7.36 2.97 7.31
N ALA A 4 7.89 2.86 6.10
CA ALA A 4 9.01 1.95 5.88
C ALA A 4 10.06 2.62 4.99
N LYS A 5 10.99 3.31 5.65
CA LYS A 5 12.39 3.18 5.25
C LYS A 5 12.62 1.67 5.09
N GLN A 6 12.97 1.19 3.89
CA GLN A 6 13.56 -0.15 3.70
C GLN A 6 14.94 -0.19 4.37
N GLN A 7 14.98 0.08 5.67
CA GLN A 7 16.13 -0.16 6.52
C GLN A 7 16.11 -1.63 6.86
N LYS A 8 17.26 -2.27 6.66
CA LYS A 8 17.46 -3.67 7.00
C LYS A 8 17.18 -3.87 8.49
N LEU A 9 16.07 -4.55 8.81
CA LEU A 9 15.67 -4.86 10.18
C LEU A 9 16.81 -5.58 10.91
N GLY A 10 17.07 -5.18 12.15
CA GLY A 10 17.94 -5.92 13.05
C GLY A 10 17.34 -7.30 13.38
N LYS A 11 18.16 -8.22 13.88
CA LYS A 11 17.71 -9.59 14.24
C LYS A 11 16.56 -9.59 15.25
N ARG A 12 16.60 -8.69 16.23
CA ARG A 12 15.55 -8.56 17.24
C ARG A 12 14.25 -8.03 16.65
N GLU A 13 14.31 -6.94 15.89
CA GLU A 13 13.15 -6.34 15.22
C GLU A 13 12.49 -7.32 14.25
N THR A 14 13.32 -8.05 13.49
CA THR A 14 12.89 -9.18 12.65
C THR A 14 12.04 -10.18 13.42
N ARG A 15 12.54 -10.67 14.57
CA ARG A 15 11.85 -11.67 15.37
C ARG A 15 10.58 -11.11 15.99
N ASP A 16 10.64 -9.88 16.49
CA ASP A 16 9.49 -9.25 17.14
C ASP A 16 8.37 -9.00 16.09
N LEU A 17 8.74 -8.62 14.86
CA LEU A 17 7.82 -8.51 13.71
C LEU A 17 7.21 -9.87 13.30
N ASP A 18 8.01 -10.96 13.29
CA ASP A 18 7.49 -12.30 12.99
C ASP A 18 6.43 -12.76 14.02
N VAL A 19 6.60 -12.39 15.29
CA VAL A 19 5.61 -12.68 16.35
C VAL A 19 4.33 -11.88 16.14
N GLU A 20 4.44 -10.60 15.81
CA GLU A 20 3.31 -9.72 15.51
C GLU A 20 2.51 -10.23 14.32
N ILE A 21 3.19 -10.58 13.23
CA ILE A 21 2.58 -11.21 12.05
C ILE A 21 1.83 -12.47 12.45
N GLY A 22 2.44 -13.38 13.22
CA GLY A 22 1.77 -14.61 13.64
C GLY A 22 0.52 -14.36 14.49
N PHE A 23 0.53 -13.31 15.32
CA PHE A 23 -0.64 -12.90 16.08
C PHE A 23 -1.76 -12.37 15.17
N LEU A 24 -1.43 -11.48 14.22
CA LEU A 24 -2.36 -10.92 13.26
C LEU A 24 -2.94 -11.99 12.33
N GLU A 25 -2.12 -12.93 11.83
CA GLU A 25 -2.54 -14.10 11.08
C GLU A 25 -3.62 -14.89 11.86
N GLY A 26 -3.41 -15.11 13.16
CA GLY A 26 -4.39 -15.75 14.03
C GLY A 26 -5.72 -14.98 14.16
N LEU A 27 -5.66 -13.64 14.22
CA LEU A 27 -6.85 -12.79 14.26
C LEU A 27 -7.65 -12.87 12.96
N VAL A 28 -6.99 -12.75 11.80
CA VAL A 28 -7.68 -12.76 10.50
C VAL A 28 -8.20 -14.15 10.12
N VAL A 29 -7.61 -15.22 10.66
CA VAL A 29 -8.19 -16.57 10.56
C VAL A 29 -9.52 -16.68 11.33
N LYS A 30 -9.61 -16.02 12.50
CA LYS A 30 -10.82 -16.02 13.32
C LYS A 30 -11.90 -15.07 12.77
N ASP A 31 -11.49 -13.91 12.27
CA ASP A 31 -12.35 -12.95 11.61
C ASP A 31 -11.70 -12.45 10.31
N PRO A 32 -12.02 -13.08 9.16
CA PRO A 32 -11.49 -12.69 7.86
C PRO A 32 -11.92 -11.31 7.38
N GLN A 33 -12.82 -10.63 8.08
CA GLN A 33 -13.27 -9.27 7.71
C GLN A 33 -12.76 -8.21 8.70
N TYR A 34 -11.85 -8.58 9.62
CA TYR A 34 -11.27 -7.64 10.56
C TYR A 34 -10.30 -6.68 9.86
N VAL A 35 -10.84 -5.58 9.35
CA VAL A 35 -10.15 -4.60 8.48
C VAL A 35 -8.88 -4.06 9.13
N GLU A 36 -8.93 -3.69 10.40
CA GLU A 36 -7.79 -3.11 11.11
C GLU A 36 -6.64 -4.12 11.26
N ALA A 37 -6.95 -5.39 11.53
CA ALA A 37 -5.95 -6.44 11.59
C ALA A 37 -5.36 -6.75 10.21
N LEU A 38 -6.19 -6.74 9.16
CA LEU A 38 -5.73 -6.91 7.78
C LEU A 38 -4.80 -5.76 7.35
N GLN A 39 -5.11 -4.50 7.70
CA GLN A 39 -4.25 -3.35 7.40
C GLN A 39 -2.87 -3.49 8.03
N LEU A 40 -2.81 -3.81 9.34
CA LEU A 40 -1.55 -4.04 10.03
C LEU A 40 -0.78 -5.23 9.44
N LEU A 41 -1.49 -6.31 9.07
CA LEU A 41 -0.87 -7.49 8.50
C LEU A 41 -0.24 -7.23 7.13
N ALA A 42 -0.91 -6.46 6.26
CA ALA A 42 -0.37 -6.07 4.95
C ALA A 42 0.91 -5.22 5.12
N ASP A 43 0.86 -4.21 5.98
CA ASP A 43 2.00 -3.33 6.28
C ASP A 43 3.19 -4.15 6.82
N ASP A 44 2.93 -5.07 7.75
CA ASP A 44 3.98 -5.90 8.37
C ASP A 44 4.57 -6.92 7.41
N TYR A 45 3.77 -7.51 6.51
CA TYR A 45 4.30 -8.33 5.42
C TYR A 45 5.23 -7.54 4.51
N THR A 46 4.85 -6.32 4.13
CA THR A 46 5.69 -5.45 3.32
C THR A 46 7.00 -5.10 4.04
N ARG A 47 6.94 -4.71 5.32
CA ARG A 47 8.12 -4.44 6.16
C ARG A 47 9.02 -5.68 6.30
N ARG A 48 8.44 -6.87 6.32
CA ARG A 48 9.16 -8.15 6.39
C ARG A 48 9.76 -8.59 5.05
N GLY A 49 9.42 -7.91 3.95
CA GLY A 49 9.80 -8.29 2.59
C GLY A 49 8.95 -9.43 2.00
N ARG A 50 7.86 -9.81 2.68
CA ARG A 50 6.87 -10.80 2.22
C ARG A 50 5.86 -10.13 1.27
N ILE A 51 6.35 -9.52 0.20
CA ILE A 51 5.56 -8.65 -0.69
C ILE A 51 4.31 -9.34 -1.25
N ASN A 52 4.44 -10.59 -1.70
CA ASN A 52 3.31 -11.35 -2.24
C ASN A 52 2.23 -11.66 -1.18
N ASP A 53 2.60 -11.77 0.09
CA ASP A 53 1.64 -12.00 1.17
C ASP A 53 0.88 -10.71 1.49
N GLY A 54 1.59 -9.58 1.56
CA GLY A 54 0.98 -8.24 1.68
C GLY A 54 0.00 -7.95 0.56
N LEU A 55 0.40 -8.20 -0.70
CA LEU A 55 -0.44 -7.99 -1.87
C LEU A 55 -1.76 -8.78 -1.82
N ARG A 56 -1.74 -10.02 -1.34
CA ARG A 56 -2.98 -10.81 -1.17
C ARG A 56 -3.91 -10.19 -0.14
N VAL A 57 -3.35 -9.69 0.97
CA VAL A 57 -4.13 -9.02 2.02
C VAL A 57 -4.70 -7.68 1.50
N ASP A 58 -3.94 -6.90 0.75
CA ASP A 58 -4.43 -5.64 0.16
C ASP A 58 -5.56 -5.87 -0.86
N HIS A 59 -5.50 -6.95 -1.65
CA HIS A 59 -6.62 -7.33 -2.52
C HIS A 59 -7.88 -7.70 -1.72
N GLN A 60 -7.72 -8.36 -0.58
CA GLN A 60 -8.83 -8.65 0.33
C GLN A 60 -9.40 -7.36 0.93
N LEU A 61 -8.54 -6.45 1.42
CA LEU A 61 -8.95 -5.14 1.93
C LEU A 61 -9.73 -4.35 0.89
N LYS A 62 -9.26 -4.29 -0.35
CA LYS A 62 -9.98 -3.67 -1.46
C LYS A 62 -11.33 -4.33 -1.72
N SER A 63 -11.43 -5.65 -1.60
CA SER A 63 -12.71 -6.34 -1.76
C SER A 63 -13.71 -5.96 -0.66
N LEU A 64 -13.24 -5.71 0.57
CA LEU A 64 -14.08 -5.24 1.68
C LEU A 64 -14.39 -3.74 1.61
N ARG A 65 -13.48 -2.94 1.06
CA ARG A 65 -13.52 -1.47 1.03
C ARG A 65 -13.13 -0.94 -0.36
N PRO A 66 -13.94 -1.20 -1.41
CA PRO A 66 -13.53 -0.95 -2.81
C PRO A 66 -13.41 0.52 -3.20
N GLY A 67 -13.94 1.44 -2.38
CA GLY A 67 -13.87 2.89 -2.59
C GLY A 67 -13.13 3.62 -1.47
N ASP A 68 -12.42 2.90 -0.60
CA ASP A 68 -11.60 3.54 0.43
C ASP A 68 -10.29 4.03 -0.22
N PRO A 69 -10.02 5.34 -0.22
CA PRO A 69 -8.84 5.90 -0.89
C PRO A 69 -7.52 5.41 -0.30
N GLU A 70 -7.46 5.14 1.00
CA GLU A 70 -6.23 4.64 1.65
C GLU A 70 -5.96 3.18 1.29
N VAL A 71 -7.02 2.36 1.22
CA VAL A 71 -6.89 0.96 0.76
C VAL A 71 -6.42 0.88 -0.68
N LEU A 72 -6.96 1.72 -1.57
CA LEU A 72 -6.54 1.78 -2.97
C LEU A 72 -5.08 2.26 -3.10
N PHE A 73 -4.68 3.26 -2.30
CA PHE A 73 -3.31 3.76 -2.27
C PHE A 73 -2.32 2.69 -1.78
N ASN A 74 -2.62 2.01 -0.67
CA ASN A 74 -1.76 0.95 -0.13
C ASN A 74 -1.63 -0.24 -1.11
N LEU A 75 -2.73 -0.64 -1.75
CA LEU A 75 -2.67 -1.67 -2.80
C LEU A 75 -1.75 -1.24 -3.95
N ALA A 76 -1.79 0.02 -4.37
CA ALA A 76 -0.88 0.53 -5.39
C ALA A 76 0.59 0.45 -4.95
N CYS A 77 0.90 0.74 -3.68
CA CYS A 77 2.24 0.57 -3.13
C CYS A 77 2.69 -0.90 -3.19
N SER A 78 1.85 -1.84 -2.74
CA SER A 78 2.14 -3.28 -2.79
C SER A 78 2.31 -3.81 -4.22
N LEU A 79 1.47 -3.37 -5.17
CA LEU A 79 1.61 -3.70 -6.59
C LEU A 79 2.94 -3.18 -7.17
N CYS A 80 3.31 -1.95 -6.82
CA CYS A 80 4.57 -1.36 -7.27
C CYS A 80 5.79 -2.12 -6.72
N LEU A 81 5.75 -2.55 -5.44
CA LEU A 81 6.77 -3.39 -4.83
C LEU A 81 6.84 -4.79 -5.45
N ALA A 82 5.71 -5.32 -5.93
CA ALA A 82 5.65 -6.59 -6.67
C ALA A 82 6.13 -6.45 -8.13
N GLY A 83 6.38 -5.23 -8.61
CA GLY A 83 6.78 -4.96 -9.99
C GLY A 83 5.61 -4.85 -10.98
N GLU A 84 4.37 -4.86 -10.49
CA GLU A 84 3.15 -4.73 -11.27
C GLU A 84 2.81 -3.24 -11.49
N LEU A 85 3.62 -2.56 -12.29
CA LEU A 85 3.56 -1.09 -12.42
C LEU A 85 2.27 -0.58 -13.08
N GLU A 86 1.77 -1.27 -14.10
CA GLU A 86 0.54 -0.91 -14.80
C GLU A 86 -0.67 -0.96 -13.83
N PRO A 87 -0.95 -2.09 -13.15
CA PRO A 87 -1.97 -2.12 -12.10
C PRO A 87 -1.76 -1.12 -10.97
N ALA A 88 -0.51 -0.90 -10.54
CA ALA A 88 -0.22 0.07 -9.48
C ALA A 88 -0.67 1.48 -9.87
N ILE A 89 -0.38 1.91 -11.11
CA ILE A 89 -0.75 3.23 -11.61
C ILE A 89 -2.27 3.37 -11.70
N ASP A 90 -2.98 2.34 -12.15
CA ASP A 90 -4.44 2.36 -12.21
C ASP A 90 -5.06 2.50 -10.80
N GLU A 91 -4.51 1.82 -9.81
CA GLU A 91 -4.98 1.94 -8.42
C GLU A 91 -4.66 3.32 -7.80
N LEU A 92 -3.53 3.95 -8.17
CA LEU A 92 -3.24 5.34 -7.76
C LEU A 92 -4.28 6.32 -8.30
N LEU A 93 -4.64 6.21 -9.58
CA LEU A 93 -5.67 7.05 -10.20
C LEU A 93 -7.02 6.87 -9.49
N ARG A 94 -7.39 5.63 -9.21
CA ARG A 94 -8.61 5.31 -8.44
C ARG A 94 -8.56 5.86 -7.01
N ALA A 95 -7.42 5.80 -6.34
CA ALA A 95 -7.27 6.36 -5.00
C ALA A 95 -7.51 7.88 -5.02
N ILE A 96 -6.96 8.59 -6.02
CA ILE A 96 -7.18 10.02 -6.22
C ILE A 96 -8.66 10.33 -6.47
N GLU A 97 -9.32 9.56 -7.34
CA GLU A 97 -10.75 9.69 -7.62
C GLU A 97 -11.61 9.44 -6.37
N ALA A 98 -11.24 8.44 -5.57
CA ALA A 98 -11.92 8.07 -4.32
C ALA A 98 -11.70 9.06 -3.17
N GLY A 99 -10.82 10.06 -3.33
CA GLY A 99 -10.62 11.10 -2.33
C GLY A 99 -9.29 11.06 -1.58
N TYR A 100 -8.29 10.31 -2.04
CA TYR A 100 -6.95 10.37 -1.48
C TYR A 100 -6.36 11.77 -1.72
N ARG A 101 -5.81 12.42 -0.68
CA ARG A 101 -5.33 13.82 -0.77
C ARG A 101 -3.91 14.07 -0.27
N ASP A 102 -3.22 13.07 0.30
CA ASP A 102 -1.79 13.22 0.65
C ASP A 102 -0.90 13.04 -0.60
N PHE A 103 -1.06 13.98 -1.53
CA PHE A 103 -0.36 14.01 -2.82
C PHE A 103 1.15 14.13 -2.66
N ASP A 104 1.59 14.86 -1.63
CA ASP A 104 3.00 15.04 -1.35
C ASP A 104 3.62 13.73 -0.86
N TRP A 105 2.89 12.92 -0.08
CA TRP A 105 3.30 11.55 0.23
C TRP A 105 3.36 10.66 -1.02
N MET A 106 2.31 10.62 -1.83
CA MET A 106 2.28 9.81 -3.07
C MET A 106 3.48 10.08 -3.99
N LEU A 107 3.91 11.34 -4.09
CA LEU A 107 5.04 11.73 -4.92
C LEU A 107 6.42 11.39 -4.34
N LYS A 108 6.54 11.06 -3.05
CA LYS A 108 7.81 10.74 -2.38
C LYS A 108 7.89 9.35 -1.77
N ASP A 109 6.76 8.65 -1.62
CA ASP A 109 6.67 7.31 -1.03
C ASP A 109 7.68 6.36 -1.69
N PRO A 110 8.68 5.80 -0.98
CA PRO A 110 9.68 4.93 -1.56
C PRO A 110 9.11 3.71 -2.30
N ASP A 111 7.95 3.20 -1.88
CA ASP A 111 7.33 2.02 -2.48
C ASP A 111 6.89 2.29 -3.92
N LEU A 112 6.53 3.55 -4.21
CA LEU A 112 6.14 4.02 -5.54
C LEU A 112 7.33 4.45 -6.42
N ALA A 113 8.57 4.24 -5.97
CA ALA A 113 9.75 4.71 -6.70
C ALA A 113 9.89 4.10 -8.10
N ALA A 114 9.47 2.85 -8.31
CA ALA A 114 9.47 2.22 -9.63
C ALA A 114 8.36 2.81 -10.52
N ALA A 115 7.12 2.90 -10.01
CA ALA A 115 6.00 3.51 -10.72
C ALA A 115 6.31 4.94 -11.15
N ARG A 116 6.96 5.77 -10.31
CA ARG A 116 7.32 7.16 -10.66
C ARG A 116 8.28 7.30 -11.84
N LYS A 117 9.00 6.23 -12.22
CA LYS A 117 9.88 6.20 -13.40
C LYS A 117 9.15 5.73 -14.65
N ASP A 118 7.99 5.12 -14.50
CA ASP A 118 7.17 4.67 -15.62
C ASP A 118 6.55 5.88 -16.36
N PRO A 119 6.58 5.91 -17.71
CA PRO A 119 5.95 6.98 -18.48
C PRO A 119 4.46 7.18 -18.19
N ALA A 120 3.72 6.10 -17.87
CA ALA A 120 2.30 6.15 -17.57
C ALA A 120 1.99 6.91 -16.27
N PHE A 121 2.96 7.06 -15.36
CA PHE A 121 2.82 7.86 -14.15
C PHE A 121 2.57 9.35 -14.44
N ARG A 122 2.80 9.81 -15.68
CA ARG A 122 2.37 11.15 -16.13
C ARG A 122 0.87 11.37 -15.87
N LYS A 123 0.02 10.37 -16.07
CA LYS A 123 -1.43 10.46 -15.81
C LYS A 123 -1.73 10.85 -14.37
N VAL A 124 -1.03 10.21 -13.42
CA VAL A 124 -1.14 10.53 -11.98
C VAL A 124 -0.75 11.98 -11.75
N ARG A 125 0.41 12.42 -12.28
CA ARG A 125 0.88 13.81 -12.11
C ARG A 125 -0.10 14.84 -12.68
N ASP A 126 -0.67 14.57 -13.84
CA ASP A 126 -1.63 15.46 -14.49
C ASP A 126 -2.89 15.60 -13.63
N GLN A 127 -3.42 14.50 -13.10
CA GLN A 127 -4.58 14.51 -12.20
C GLN A 127 -4.32 15.27 -10.90
N LEU A 128 -3.14 15.05 -10.29
CA LEU A 128 -2.70 15.79 -9.10
C LEU A 128 -2.62 17.29 -9.36
N LYS A 129 -2.10 17.71 -10.53
CA LYS A 129 -2.01 19.11 -10.91
C LYS A 129 -3.39 19.74 -11.04
N THR A 130 -4.30 19.09 -11.76
CA THR A 130 -5.68 19.58 -11.92
C THR A 130 -6.39 19.78 -10.58
N LEU A 131 -6.18 18.88 -9.62
CA LEU A 131 -6.80 18.99 -8.29
C LEU A 131 -6.13 20.05 -7.40
N LYS A 132 -4.82 20.28 -7.52
CA LYS A 132 -4.11 21.34 -6.80
C LYS A 132 -4.46 22.74 -7.31
N ASP A 133 -4.68 22.89 -8.63
CA ASP A 133 -5.03 24.17 -9.26
C ASP A 133 -6.52 24.56 -9.05
N GLY A 134 -7.36 23.63 -8.59
CA GLY A 134 -8.80 23.80 -8.39
C GLY A 134 -9.26 24.04 -6.94
N ILE A 135 -8.32 24.21 -6.00
CA ILE A 135 -8.54 24.51 -4.57
C ILE A 135 -7.98 25.91 -4.28
#